data_AF-A0A8I0LWR3-F1
#
_entry.id   AF-A0A8I0LWR3-F1
#
_cell.length_a   1.000
_cell.length_b   1.000
_cell.length_c   1.000
_cell.angle_alpha   90.00
_cell.angle_beta   90.00
_cell.angle_gamma   90.00
#
_symmetry.space_group_name_H-M   'P 1'
#
loop_
_entity.id
_entity.type
_entity.pdbx_description
1 polymer ?
#
loop_
_entity_poly.entity_id
_entity_poly.type
_entity_poly.pdbx_seq_one_letter_code
_entity_poly.pdbx_strand_id
1 'polypeptide(L)'
;SSEPSAASTPAASIADLSNGVDTQVAVDQSFVDAITSLGLTPGVVGTATFTDGTFSFPITGGNVDYYGPDSDVRPYVQGEIDHDG
;
A
#
# COMPACT_ATOMS: atom_id res chain seq x y z
N SER A 1 16.06 -7.71 36.30
CA SER A 1 16.49 -6.97 35.10
C SER A 1 15.64 -7.48 33.96
N SER A 2 14.76 -6.67 33.40
CA SER A 2 14.01 -7.02 32.19
C SER A 2 14.95 -6.86 31.00
N GLU A 3 15.42 -7.98 30.45
CA GLU A 3 16.15 -7.99 29.19
C GLU A 3 15.23 -7.48 28.06
N PRO A 4 15.74 -6.69 27.10
CA PRO A 4 14.97 -6.41 25.90
C PRO A 4 14.76 -7.75 25.18
N SER A 5 13.51 -8.08 24.84
CA SER A 5 13.21 -9.18 23.93
C SER A 5 14.07 -8.98 22.69
N ALA A 6 14.91 -9.95 22.33
CA ALA A 6 15.62 -9.91 21.06
C ALA A 6 14.57 -9.70 19.97
N ALA A 7 14.58 -8.54 19.32
CA ALA A 7 13.75 -8.30 18.16
C ALA A 7 14.12 -9.42 17.17
N SER A 8 13.13 -10.22 16.78
CA SER A 8 13.37 -11.33 15.85
C SER A 8 14.02 -10.77 14.58
N THR A 9 14.93 -11.51 13.96
CA THR A 9 15.56 -11.07 12.71
C THR A 9 14.61 -11.35 11.54
N PRO A 10 14.33 -10.37 10.66
CA PRO A 10 13.60 -10.63 9.42
C PRO A 10 14.32 -11.66 8.54
N ALA A 11 13.56 -12.53 7.89
CA ALA A 11 14.06 -13.41 6.85
C ALA A 11 14.42 -12.64 5.56
N ALA A 12 13.73 -11.53 5.30
CA ALA A 12 14.04 -10.59 4.24
C ALA A 12 13.58 -9.18 4.63
N SER A 13 14.27 -8.17 4.10
CA SER A 13 13.93 -6.75 4.30
C SER A 13 14.07 -5.99 2.99
N ILE A 14 13.14 -5.09 2.71
CA ILE A 14 13.23 -4.07 1.68
C ILE A 14 13.21 -2.73 2.40
N ALA A 15 14.35 -2.05 2.41
CA ALA A 15 14.53 -0.82 3.18
C ALA A 15 13.93 0.43 2.51
N ASP A 16 13.65 0.36 1.22
CA ASP A 16 13.12 1.47 0.43
C ASP A 16 12.17 0.95 -0.64
N LEU A 17 10.90 1.32 -0.52
CA LEU A 17 9.84 0.97 -1.47
C LEU A 17 9.60 2.06 -2.53
N SER A 18 10.36 3.15 -2.58
CA SER A 18 10.17 4.26 -3.53
C SER A 18 10.31 3.88 -5.02
N ASN A 19 10.89 2.72 -5.31
CA ASN A 19 10.95 2.13 -6.66
C ASN A 19 9.81 1.11 -6.91
N GLY A 20 8.78 1.11 -6.06
CA GLY A 20 7.58 0.31 -6.18
C GLY A 20 6.71 0.74 -7.35
N VAL A 21 5.53 0.12 -7.46
CA VAL A 21 4.53 0.46 -8.47
C VAL A 21 3.49 1.38 -7.83
N ASP A 22 2.31 0.86 -7.52
CA ASP A 22 1.22 1.62 -6.93
C ASP A 22 0.53 0.81 -5.85
N THR A 23 -0.12 1.49 -4.89
CA THR A 23 -1.28 0.93 -4.21
C THR A 23 -2.52 1.25 -5.03
N GLN A 24 -3.48 0.31 -5.12
CA GLN A 24 -4.63 0.45 -6.01
C GLN A 24 -5.94 0.20 -5.30
N VAL A 25 -6.95 1.01 -5.61
CA VAL A 25 -8.32 0.89 -5.12
C VAL A 25 -9.26 0.85 -6.32
N ALA A 26 -9.80 -0.32 -6.61
CA ALA A 26 -10.86 -0.49 -7.60
C ALA A 26 -12.19 0.01 -7.04
N VAL A 27 -12.88 0.86 -7.80
CA VAL A 27 -14.20 1.38 -7.48
C VAL A 27 -15.25 0.49 -8.11
N ASP A 28 -16.39 0.33 -7.44
CA ASP A 28 -17.52 -0.38 -8.04
C ASP A 28 -17.97 0.32 -9.34
N GLN A 29 -18.09 -0.44 -10.42
CA GLN A 29 -18.40 0.11 -11.73
C GLN A 29 -19.76 0.82 -11.77
N SER A 30 -20.75 0.33 -11.02
CA SER A 30 -22.08 0.96 -10.98
C SER A 30 -22.05 2.35 -10.35
N PHE A 31 -21.11 2.59 -9.42
CA PHE A 31 -20.88 3.92 -8.87
C PHE A 31 -20.24 4.85 -9.91
N VAL A 32 -19.21 4.38 -10.62
CA VAL A 32 -18.54 5.15 -11.69
C VAL A 32 -19.51 5.51 -12.80
N ASP A 33 -20.36 4.58 -13.21
CA ASP A 33 -21.39 4.81 -14.23
C ASP A 33 -22.43 5.82 -13.76
N ALA A 34 -22.88 5.71 -12.49
CA ALA A 34 -23.88 6.61 -11.93
C ALA A 34 -23.39 8.07 -11.90
N ILE A 35 -22.18 8.34 -11.40
CA ILE A 35 -21.64 9.70 -11.37
C ILE A 35 -21.32 10.24 -12.78
N THR A 36 -20.88 9.36 -13.70
CA THR A 36 -20.64 9.73 -15.10
C THR A 36 -21.95 10.11 -15.80
N SER A 37 -23.05 9.42 -15.50
CA SER A 37 -24.38 9.76 -16.01
C SER A 37 -24.87 11.13 -15.55
N LEU A 38 -24.38 11.60 -14.40
CA LEU A 38 -24.62 12.95 -13.87
C LEU A 38 -23.63 14.00 -14.41
N GLY A 39 -22.73 13.60 -15.32
CA GLY A 39 -21.70 14.48 -15.88
C GLY A 39 -20.55 14.80 -14.92
N LEU A 40 -20.37 14.00 -13.86
CA LEU A 40 -19.29 14.15 -12.89
C LEU A 40 -18.18 13.14 -13.18
N THR A 41 -16.94 13.62 -13.16
CA THR A 41 -15.74 12.78 -13.26
C THR A 41 -15.02 12.80 -11.92
N PRO A 42 -14.65 11.64 -11.34
CA PRO A 42 -13.78 11.61 -10.18
C PRO A 42 -12.48 12.38 -10.44
N GLY A 43 -12.16 13.29 -9.53
CA GLY A 43 -10.88 13.98 -9.52
C GLY A 43 -9.87 13.22 -8.65
N VAL A 44 -8.59 13.47 -8.92
CA VAL A 44 -7.45 13.03 -8.10
C VAL A 44 -6.73 14.26 -7.53
N VAL A 45 -6.02 14.08 -6.43
CA VAL A 45 -5.09 15.07 -5.86
C VAL A 45 -3.69 14.46 -5.86
N GLY A 46 -2.66 15.30 -6.02
CA GLY A 46 -1.27 14.83 -6.04
C GLY A 46 -0.95 14.10 -7.34
N THR A 47 -0.22 12.99 -7.22
CA THR A 47 0.25 12.17 -8.35
C THR A 47 -0.58 10.92 -8.63
N ALA A 48 -1.67 10.72 -7.89
CA ALA A 48 -2.61 9.63 -8.12
C ALA A 48 -3.24 9.70 -9.52
N THR A 49 -3.64 8.55 -10.06
CA THR A 49 -4.35 8.45 -11.34
C THR A 49 -5.68 7.72 -11.17
N PHE A 50 -6.64 7.99 -12.05
CA PHE A 50 -7.90 7.24 -12.13
C PHE A 50 -8.10 6.74 -13.55
N THR A 51 -7.94 5.43 -13.74
CA THR A 51 -8.05 4.76 -15.05
C THR A 51 -8.89 3.51 -14.92
N ASP A 52 -9.82 3.29 -15.85
CA ASP A 52 -10.65 2.07 -15.91
C ASP A 52 -11.31 1.70 -14.57
N GLY A 53 -11.84 2.70 -13.85
CA GLY A 53 -12.51 2.50 -12.57
C GLY A 53 -11.59 2.26 -11.37
N THR A 54 -10.27 2.39 -11.54
CA THR A 54 -9.27 2.15 -10.48
C THR A 54 -8.48 3.41 -10.17
N PHE A 55 -8.39 3.74 -8.88
CA PHE A 55 -7.43 4.72 -8.39
C PHE A 55 -6.09 4.04 -8.14
N SER A 56 -5.02 4.59 -8.71
CA SER A 56 -3.64 4.18 -8.46
C SER A 56 -2.87 5.29 -7.76
N PHE A 57 -2.23 4.95 -6.64
CA PHE A 57 -1.42 5.85 -5.83
C PHE A 57 0.04 5.39 -5.89
N PRO A 58 0.95 6.17 -6.51
CA PRO A 58 2.36 5.80 -6.61
C PRO A 58 2.98 5.59 -5.24
N ILE A 59 3.70 4.49 -5.07
CA ILE A 59 4.45 4.25 -3.83
C ILE A 59 5.67 5.17 -3.82
N THR A 60 5.74 6.06 -2.83
CA THR A 60 6.80 7.07 -2.72
C THR A 60 7.88 6.70 -1.71
N GLY A 61 7.64 5.68 -0.88
CA GLY A 61 8.54 5.32 0.20
C GLY A 61 8.00 4.21 1.09
N GLY A 62 8.59 4.10 2.27
CA GLY A 62 8.32 3.03 3.22
C GLY A 62 9.30 1.86 3.13
N ASN A 63 9.05 0.85 3.96
CA ASN A 63 9.88 -0.33 4.11
C ASN A 63 9.02 -1.54 4.45
N VAL A 64 9.56 -2.74 4.20
CA VAL A 64 8.89 -3.97 4.62
C VAL A 64 9.88 -5.03 5.09
N ASP A 65 9.54 -5.71 6.18
CA ASP A 65 10.22 -6.86 6.74
C ASP A 65 9.31 -8.08 6.62
N TYR A 66 9.89 -9.21 6.20
CA TYR A 66 9.23 -10.51 6.14
C TYR A 66 9.90 -11.47 7.11
N TYR A 67 9.12 -12.04 8.03
CA TYR A 67 9.57 -12.97 9.07
C TYR A 67 9.32 -14.45 8.76
N GLY A 68 8.40 -14.74 7.81
CA GLY A 68 8.10 -16.10 7.37
C GLY A 68 7.34 -16.98 8.36
N PRO A 69 6.78 -18.12 7.87
CA PRO A 69 5.93 -19.01 8.66
C PRO A 69 6.65 -19.72 9.80
N ASP A 70 7.97 -19.91 9.68
CA ASP A 70 8.81 -20.56 10.68
C ASP A 70 9.14 -19.66 11.89
N SER A 71 8.84 -18.36 11.79
CA SER A 71 8.96 -17.41 12.90
C SER A 71 7.71 -17.42 13.77
N ASP A 72 7.84 -17.01 15.03
CA ASP A 72 6.71 -16.74 15.95
C ASP A 72 6.14 -15.31 15.79
N VAL A 73 6.78 -14.46 14.97
CA VAL A 73 6.35 -13.07 14.73
C VAL A 73 5.09 -13.01 13.86
N ARG A 74 4.06 -12.30 14.34
CA ARG A 74 2.82 -12.03 13.58
C ARG A 74 2.46 -10.53 13.63
N PRO A 75 1.98 -9.95 12.52
CA PRO A 75 1.87 -10.55 11.18
C PRO A 75 3.24 -10.86 10.56
N TYR A 76 3.29 -11.78 9.59
CA TYR A 76 4.55 -12.21 8.96
C TYR A 76 5.24 -11.12 8.14
N VAL A 77 4.45 -10.18 7.64
CA VAL A 77 4.90 -9.05 6.86
C VAL A 77 4.56 -7.81 7.67
N GLN A 78 5.55 -6.99 7.95
CA GLN A 78 5.41 -5.77 8.75
C GLN A 78 6.17 -4.65 8.06
N GLY A 79 5.64 -3.44 8.14
CA GLY A 79 6.23 -2.32 7.45
C GLY A 79 5.25 -1.17 7.32
N GLU A 80 5.68 -0.19 6.56
CA GLU A 80 4.92 1.00 6.21
C GLU A 80 5.06 1.21 4.69
N ILE A 81 3.99 1.70 4.07
CA ILE A 81 3.99 2.03 2.65
C ILE A 81 3.53 3.48 2.57
N ASP A 82 4.40 4.34 2.06
CA ASP A 82 4.07 5.72 1.78
C ASP A 82 3.58 5.83 0.34
N HIS A 83 2.49 6.57 0.12
CA HIS A 83 2.00 6.92 -1.21
C HIS A 83 1.50 8.37 -1.22
N ASP A 84 1.44 8.98 -2.41
CA ASP A 84 0.96 10.35 -2.61
C ASP A 84 -0.40 10.36 -3.33
N GLY A 85 -1.37 11.05 -2.74
CA GLY A 85 -2.78 11.07 -3.15
C GLY A 85 -3.71 10.34 -2.19
#